data_AF-A0A2E4L0K7-F1
#
_entry.id   AF-A0A2E4L0K7-F1
#
_cell.length_a   1.000
_cell.length_b   1.000
_cell.length_c   1.000
_cell.angle_alpha   90.00
_cell.angle_beta   90.00
_cell.angle_gamma   90.00
#
_symmetry.space_group_name_H-M   'P 1'
#
loop_
_entity.id
_entity.type
_entity.pdbx_description
1 polymer ?
#
loop_
_entity_poly.entity_id
_entity_poly.type
_entity_poly.pdbx_seq_one_letter_code
_entity_poly.pdbx_strand_id
1 'polypeptide(L)'
;MKMILGGKWIAQLIICCLVVSAAVSQESNQKFTEFKSLTKRVYHYTKVEFITPEGEFNDAICTLVIPELKEDSPPFVAIYYKRDNSDWFTESLYRKRVRYSFKNGVIKLDRSNFWDWYEVNEIKVVVIY
;
A
#
# COMPACT_ATOMS: atom_id res chain seq x y z
N MET A 1 39.85 -39.32 -43.34
CA MET A 1 38.72 -38.85 -42.53
C MET A 1 39.03 -37.42 -42.09
N LYS A 2 38.58 -36.41 -42.86
CA LYS A 2 38.96 -35.00 -42.65
C LYS A 2 38.09 -34.40 -41.53
N MET A 3 38.68 -34.27 -40.35
CA MET A 3 38.05 -33.63 -39.19
C MET A 3 38.00 -32.12 -39.44
N ILE A 4 36.79 -31.55 -39.42
CA ILE A 4 36.49 -30.15 -39.64
C ILE A 4 37.11 -29.32 -38.51
N LEU A 5 38.30 -28.77 -38.74
CA LEU A 5 39.10 -28.05 -37.73
C LEU A 5 38.57 -26.63 -37.44
N GLY A 6 37.62 -26.11 -38.24
CA GLY A 6 37.11 -24.74 -38.13
C GLY A 6 35.86 -24.56 -37.24
N GLY A 7 35.10 -25.63 -36.97
CA GLY A 7 33.81 -25.52 -36.27
C GLY A 7 33.92 -25.24 -34.77
N LYS A 8 35.02 -25.69 -34.14
CA LYS A 8 35.23 -25.51 -32.69
C LYS A 8 35.43 -24.04 -32.29
N TRP A 9 36.20 -23.30 -33.08
CA TRP A 9 36.46 -21.88 -32.84
C TRP A 9 35.21 -21.04 -33.03
N ILE A 10 34.39 -21.36 -34.03
CA ILE A 10 33.11 -20.69 -34.28
C ILE A 10 32.12 -20.98 -33.15
N ALA A 11 32.02 -22.24 -32.70
CA ALA A 11 31.18 -22.60 -31.56
C ALA A 11 31.63 -21.91 -30.26
N GLN A 12 32.94 -21.81 -30.01
CA GLN A 12 33.47 -21.07 -28.86
C GLN A 12 33.19 -19.57 -28.95
N LEU A 13 33.27 -18.98 -30.14
CA LEU A 13 32.93 -17.58 -30.36
C LEU A 13 31.44 -17.31 -30.10
N ILE A 14 30.55 -18.20 -30.58
CA ILE A 14 29.11 -18.08 -30.36
C ILE A 14 28.77 -18.23 -28.87
N ILE A 15 29.38 -19.21 -28.18
CA ILE A 15 29.19 -19.40 -26.74
C ILE A 15 29.70 -18.18 -25.96
N CYS A 16 30.86 -17.63 -26.33
CA CYS A 16 31.41 -16.44 -25.70
C CYS A 16 30.51 -15.22 -25.91
N CYS A 17 30.00 -15.01 -27.13
CA CYS A 17 29.04 -13.96 -27.43
C CYS A 17 27.74 -14.11 -26.62
N LEU A 18 27.21 -15.33 -26.49
CA LEU A 18 26.00 -15.60 -25.70
C LEU A 18 26.20 -15.30 -24.20
N VAL A 19 27.35 -15.66 -23.63
CA VAL A 19 27.70 -15.37 -22.23
C VAL A 19 27.87 -13.87 -21.98
N VAL A 20 28.47 -13.14 -22.93
CA VAL A 20 28.62 -11.67 -22.83
C VAL A 20 27.26 -10.96 -22.92
N SER A 21 26.33 -11.43 -23.77
CA SER A 21 24.97 -10.87 -23.83
C SER A 21 24.10 -11.20 -22.62
N ALA A 22 24.34 -12.34 -21.94
CA ALA A 22 23.62 -12.70 -20.72
C ALA A 22 24.09 -11.90 -19.48
N ALA A 23 25.30 -11.31 -19.54
CA ALA A 23 25.86 -10.47 -18.48
C ALA A 23 25.40 -8.99 -18.56
N VAL A 24 24.60 -8.63 -19.57
CA VAL A 24 23.94 -7.31 -19.64
C VAL A 24 22.81 -7.29 -18.60
N SER A 25 23.18 -6.80 -17.42
CA SER A 25 22.38 -6.41 -16.25
C SER A 25 20.86 -6.60 -16.39
N GLN A 26 20.32 -7.62 -15.72
CA GLN A 26 18.91 -7.70 -15.33
C GLN A 26 18.66 -6.90 -14.03
N GLU A 27 19.27 -5.73 -13.84
CA GLU A 27 18.78 -4.80 -12.82
C GLU A 27 17.67 -3.94 -13.41
N SER A 28 16.44 -4.15 -12.93
CA SER A 28 15.40 -3.13 -13.02
C SER A 28 15.96 -1.84 -12.39
N ASN A 29 16.35 -0.89 -13.23
CA ASN A 29 16.97 0.38 -12.81
C ASN A 29 15.98 1.34 -12.11
N GLN A 30 14.72 0.96 -11.91
CA GLN A 30 13.74 1.74 -11.16
C GLN A 30 13.03 0.88 -10.10
N LYS A 31 13.55 0.94 -8.87
CA LYS A 31 12.94 0.31 -7.69
C LYS A 31 11.87 1.17 -7.00
N PHE A 32 11.69 2.42 -7.43
CA PHE A 32 10.72 3.34 -6.87
C PHE A 32 10.13 4.23 -7.97
N THR A 33 8.89 4.65 -7.77
CA THR A 33 8.23 5.67 -8.60
C THR A 33 8.01 6.89 -7.71
N GLU A 34 8.49 8.05 -8.16
CA GLU A 34 8.25 9.31 -7.47
C GLU A 34 6.97 9.95 -8.02
N PHE A 35 6.02 10.21 -7.13
CA PHE A 35 4.76 10.88 -7.46
C PHE A 35 4.84 12.34 -7.00
N LYS A 36 4.68 13.30 -7.92
CA LYS A 36 4.78 14.75 -7.61
C LYS A 36 3.46 15.37 -7.16
N SER A 37 2.33 14.75 -7.50
CA SER A 37 0.99 15.32 -7.30
C SER A 37 0.05 14.29 -6.68
N LEU A 38 0.31 13.91 -5.42
CA LEU A 38 -0.55 13.00 -4.67
C LEU A 38 -1.75 13.75 -4.09
N THR A 39 -2.91 13.09 -4.10
CA THR A 39 -4.13 13.59 -3.47
C THR A 39 -4.20 13.09 -2.04
N LYS A 40 -4.39 14.01 -1.08
CA LYS A 40 -4.64 13.68 0.32
C LYS A 40 -6.11 13.89 0.65
N ARG A 41 -6.80 12.82 1.05
CA ARG A 41 -8.17 12.86 1.55
C ARG A 41 -8.19 12.51 3.03
N VAL A 42 -8.95 13.28 3.82
CA VAL A 42 -9.07 13.08 5.27
C VAL A 42 -10.55 12.92 5.62
N TYR A 43 -10.91 11.75 6.11
CA TYR A 43 -12.20 11.48 6.71
C TYR A 43 -12.10 11.78 8.20
N HIS A 44 -13.06 12.50 8.75
CA HIS A 44 -13.10 12.86 10.17
C HIS A 44 -14.42 12.39 10.75
N TYR A 45 -14.33 11.57 11.79
CA TYR A 45 -15.46 11.04 12.51
C TYR A 45 -15.36 11.44 13.98
N THR A 46 -16.49 11.83 14.54
CA THR A 46 -16.67 12.13 15.96
C THR A 46 -17.37 10.97 16.66
N LYS A 47 -17.35 10.96 17.99
CA LYS A 47 -17.91 9.90 18.82
C LYS A 47 -19.36 9.53 18.47
N VAL A 48 -20.16 10.50 18.06
CA VAL A 48 -21.55 10.28 17.65
C VAL A 48 -21.70 9.58 16.29
N GLU A 49 -20.66 9.59 15.45
CA GLU A 49 -20.68 8.97 14.12
C GLU A 49 -20.15 7.54 14.15
N PHE A 50 -19.15 7.26 14.98
CA PHE A 50 -18.55 5.92 15.08
C PHE A 50 -19.14 5.05 16.21
N ILE A 51 -20.11 5.56 16.96
CA ILE A 51 -20.88 4.81 17.96
C ILE A 51 -22.37 4.82 17.58
N THR A 52 -23.01 3.66 17.58
CA THR A 52 -24.45 3.54 17.32
C THR A 52 -25.28 4.00 18.54
N PRO A 53 -26.58 4.26 18.38
CA PRO A 53 -27.46 4.57 19.52
C PRO A 53 -27.46 3.51 20.62
N GLU A 54 -27.22 2.25 20.26
CA GLU A 54 -27.11 1.10 21.16
C GLU A 54 -25.77 1.05 21.90
N GLY A 55 -24.84 1.95 21.59
CA GLY A 55 -23.51 2.00 22.17
C GLY A 55 -22.54 1.00 21.54
N GLU A 56 -22.82 0.50 20.32
CA GLU A 56 -21.90 -0.38 19.59
C GLU A 56 -21.03 0.42 18.60
N PHE A 57 -19.96 -0.20 18.10
CA PHE A 57 -19.15 0.41 17.05
C PHE A 57 -19.92 0.46 15.72
N ASN A 58 -19.94 1.62 15.07
CA ASN A 58 -20.59 1.79 13.79
C ASN A 58 -19.67 1.37 12.63
N ASP A 59 -19.89 0.16 12.09
CA ASP A 59 -19.11 -0.39 10.99
C ASP A 59 -19.22 0.42 9.66
N ALA A 60 -20.15 1.38 9.56
CA ALA A 60 -20.26 2.25 8.39
C ALA A 60 -18.97 3.05 8.13
N ILE A 61 -18.26 3.47 9.19
CA ILE A 61 -17.02 4.25 9.06
C ILE A 61 -15.84 3.42 8.50
N CYS A 62 -16.00 2.10 8.39
CA CYS A 62 -15.01 1.19 7.81
C CYS A 62 -15.01 1.19 6.28
N THR A 63 -16.01 1.79 5.62
CA THR A 63 -16.09 1.82 4.15
C THR A 63 -15.89 3.24 3.63
N LEU A 64 -14.81 3.45 2.88
CA LEU A 64 -14.50 4.73 2.24
C LEU A 64 -14.68 4.62 0.73
N VAL A 65 -15.45 5.54 0.15
CA VAL A 65 -15.69 5.60 -1.30
C VAL A 65 -14.91 6.76 -1.90
N ILE A 66 -14.00 6.43 -2.82
CA ILE A 66 -13.11 7.34 -3.56
C ILE A 66 -13.19 6.93 -5.04
N PRO A 67 -14.16 7.43 -5.80
CA PRO A 67 -14.37 6.99 -7.20
C PRO A 67 -13.16 7.23 -8.12
N GLU A 68 -12.32 8.20 -7.78
CA GLU A 68 -11.10 8.57 -8.52
C GLU A 68 -9.93 7.61 -8.27
N LEU A 69 -9.99 6.78 -7.23
CA LEU A 69 -8.90 5.88 -6.84
C LEU A 69 -8.88 4.65 -7.77
N LYS A 70 -7.84 4.57 -8.59
CA LYS A 70 -7.59 3.47 -9.54
C LYS A 70 -6.88 2.30 -8.87
N GLU A 71 -7.05 1.08 -9.41
CA GLU A 71 -6.52 -0.14 -8.80
C GLU A 71 -5.01 -0.34 -8.97
N ASP A 72 -4.41 0.33 -9.96
CA ASP A 72 -2.99 0.19 -10.33
C ASP A 72 -2.02 0.80 -9.31
N SER A 73 -2.52 1.65 -8.40
CA SER A 73 -1.73 2.24 -7.32
C SER A 73 -2.45 2.05 -5.96
N PRO A 74 -1.94 1.17 -5.08
CA PRO A 74 -2.53 1.01 -3.76
C PRO A 74 -2.41 2.32 -2.97
N PRO A 75 -3.50 2.81 -2.34
CA PRO A 75 -3.45 4.04 -1.55
C PRO A 75 -2.62 3.81 -0.29
N PHE A 76 -1.96 4.86 0.21
CA PHE A 76 -1.47 4.88 1.58
C PHE A 76 -2.63 5.23 2.53
N VAL A 77 -2.81 4.44 3.58
CA VAL A 77 -3.88 4.64 4.57
C VAL A 77 -3.30 4.72 5.98
N ALA A 78 -3.66 5.77 6.72
CA ALA A 78 -3.33 5.95 8.12
C ALA A 78 -4.58 6.30 8.93
N ILE A 79 -4.68 5.76 10.15
CA ILE A 79 -5.75 6.08 11.09
C ILE A 79 -5.13 6.83 12.27
N TYR A 80 -5.71 7.98 12.57
CA TYR A 80 -5.37 8.83 13.70
C TYR A 80 -6.52 8.83 14.69
N TYR A 81 -6.16 8.81 15.95
CA TYR A 81 -7.07 8.79 17.09
C TYR A 81 -6.79 9.99 17.96
N LYS A 82 -7.84 10.45 18.66
CA LYS A 82 -7.71 11.48 19.69
C LYS A 82 -8.61 11.13 20.87
N ARG A 83 -8.02 11.16 22.07
CA ARG A 83 -8.70 10.99 23.36
C ARG A 83 -8.95 12.36 23.98
N ASP A 84 -9.64 12.38 25.12
CA ASP A 84 -9.79 13.60 25.91
C ASP A 84 -8.43 14.15 26.35
N ASN A 85 -8.23 15.45 26.14
CA ASN A 85 -7.02 16.17 26.49
C ASN A 85 -5.71 15.54 25.94
N SER A 86 -5.80 14.79 24.83
CA SER A 86 -4.63 14.22 24.16
C SER A 86 -4.35 14.88 22.82
N ASP A 87 -3.09 14.81 22.40
CA ASP A 87 -2.73 15.04 21.01
C ASP A 87 -3.25 13.91 20.10
N TRP A 88 -3.23 14.17 18.80
CA TRP A 88 -3.50 13.14 17.80
C TRP A 88 -2.37 12.10 17.82
N PHE A 89 -2.74 10.82 17.88
CA PHE A 89 -1.79 9.72 17.81
C PHE A 89 -2.21 8.71 16.73
N THR A 90 -1.25 7.93 16.24
CA THR A 90 -1.54 6.81 15.36
C THR A 90 -0.91 5.55 15.94
N GLU A 91 -1.74 4.55 16.20
CA GLU A 91 -1.23 3.24 16.65
C GLU A 91 -0.54 2.47 15.53
N SER A 92 -0.77 2.88 14.28
CA SER A 92 -0.22 2.23 13.09
C SER A 92 1.31 2.28 13.03
N LEU A 93 1.92 3.27 13.69
CA LEU A 93 3.36 3.43 13.74
C LEU A 93 4.02 2.62 14.87
N TYR A 94 3.26 2.20 15.89
CA TYR A 94 3.85 1.61 17.09
C TYR A 94 3.74 0.08 17.18
N ARG A 95 2.66 -0.59 16.73
CA ARG A 95 2.57 -2.08 16.82
C ARG A 95 1.70 -2.82 15.79
N LYS A 96 0.84 -2.17 15.00
CA LYS A 96 -0.07 -2.88 14.06
C LYS A 96 -0.20 -2.14 12.73
N ARG A 97 0.04 -2.83 11.61
CA ARG A 97 -0.26 -2.29 10.27
C ARG A 97 -1.77 -2.08 10.14
N VAL A 98 -2.19 -0.97 9.52
CA VAL A 98 -3.60 -0.76 9.17
C VAL A 98 -4.03 -1.86 8.21
N ARG A 99 -5.08 -2.60 8.57
CA ARG A 99 -5.62 -3.69 7.75
C ARG A 99 -6.76 -3.15 6.89
N TYR A 100 -6.60 -3.21 5.58
CA TYR A 100 -7.65 -2.83 4.66
C TYR A 100 -7.55 -3.61 3.36
N SER A 101 -8.65 -3.62 2.61
CA SER A 101 -8.67 -4.01 1.20
C SER A 101 -9.13 -2.82 0.38
N PHE A 102 -8.70 -2.75 -0.88
CA PHE A 102 -9.19 -1.75 -1.81
C PHE A 102 -9.54 -2.41 -3.15
N LYS A 103 -10.67 -2.00 -3.74
CA LYS A 103 -11.13 -2.48 -5.04
C LYS A 103 -12.06 -1.45 -5.66
N ASN A 104 -11.86 -1.11 -6.94
CA ASN A 104 -12.72 -0.18 -7.70
C ASN A 104 -13.10 1.10 -6.92
N GLY A 105 -12.11 1.81 -6.36
CA GLY A 105 -12.34 3.04 -5.61
C GLY A 105 -12.99 2.88 -4.24
N VAL A 106 -13.16 1.66 -3.73
CA VAL A 106 -13.70 1.39 -2.40
C VAL A 106 -12.59 0.84 -1.50
N ILE A 107 -12.33 1.52 -0.38
CA ILE A 107 -11.44 1.06 0.68
C ILE A 107 -12.31 0.49 1.80
N LYS A 108 -12.07 -0.77 2.17
CA LYS A 108 -12.70 -1.43 3.32
C LYS A 108 -11.67 -1.65 4.42
N LEU A 109 -11.80 -0.92 5.51
CA LEU A 109 -11.00 -1.06 6.72
C LEU A 109 -11.51 -2.25 7.53
N ASP A 110 -10.59 -3.02 8.08
CA ASP A 110 -10.92 -4.09 9.02
C ASP A 110 -11.37 -3.47 10.36
N ARG A 111 -12.48 -3.97 10.93
CA ARG A 111 -13.01 -3.52 12.23
C ARG A 111 -11.98 -3.61 13.35
N SER A 112 -11.09 -4.60 13.30
CA SER A 112 -10.04 -4.80 14.31
C SER A 112 -8.99 -3.67 14.35
N ASN A 113 -8.99 -2.76 13.38
CA ASN A 113 -8.19 -1.54 13.46
C ASN A 113 -8.68 -0.61 14.58
N PHE A 114 -9.97 -0.68 14.92
CA PHE A 114 -10.65 0.25 15.85
C PHE A 114 -10.83 -0.33 17.25
N TRP A 115 -10.04 -1.30 17.68
CA TRP A 115 -10.27 -2.08 18.92
C TRP A 115 -10.56 -1.27 20.20
N ASP A 116 -9.93 -0.11 20.39
CA ASP A 116 -10.14 0.81 21.53
C ASP A 116 -11.07 2.01 21.20
N TRP A 117 -12.01 1.82 20.27
CA TRP A 117 -12.91 2.88 19.80
C TRP A 117 -13.72 3.57 20.92
N TYR A 118 -13.95 2.90 22.05
CA TYR A 118 -14.73 3.43 23.18
C TYR A 118 -13.96 4.50 23.97
N GLU A 119 -12.62 4.45 23.97
CA GLU A 119 -11.75 5.40 24.69
C GLU A 119 -11.47 6.67 23.90
N VAL A 120 -11.74 6.67 22.59
CA VAL A 120 -11.46 7.79 21.69
C VAL A 120 -12.70 8.67 21.50
N ASN A 121 -12.45 9.92 21.14
CA ASN A 121 -13.49 10.91 20.87
C ASN A 121 -13.53 11.34 19.40
N GLU A 122 -12.39 11.27 18.73
CA GLU A 122 -12.29 11.56 17.31
C GLU A 122 -11.40 10.53 16.61
N ILE A 123 -11.80 10.19 15.39
CA ILE A 123 -11.07 9.31 14.48
C ILE A 123 -10.87 10.07 13.18
N LYS A 124 -9.64 10.07 12.65
CA LYS A 124 -9.35 10.53 11.30
C LYS A 124 -8.75 9.42 10.46
N VAL A 125 -9.32 9.17 9.29
CA VAL A 125 -8.71 8.27 8.30
C VAL A 125 -8.12 9.11 7.17
N VAL A 126 -6.81 9.04 7.04
CA VAL A 126 -6.03 9.73 6.01
C VAL A 126 -5.75 8.75 4.89
N VAL A 127 -6.10 9.13 3.67
CA VAL A 127 -5.81 8.39 2.45
C VAL A 127 -4.97 9.26 1.54
N ILE A 128 -3.83 8.74 1.07
CA ILE A 128 -2.98 9.39 0.07
C ILE A 128 -2.93 8.49 -1.16
N TYR A 129 -3.26 9.02 -2.33
CA TYR A 129 -3.33 8.29 -3.60
C TYR A 129 -2.99 9.15 -4.81
#